data_AF-A0A0G0ZZH9-F1
#
_entry.id   AF-A0A0G0ZZH9-F1
#
_cell.length_a   1.000
_cell.length_b   1.000
_cell.length_c   1.000
_cell.angle_alpha   90.00
_cell.angle_beta   90.00
_cell.angle_gamma   90.00
#
_symmetry.space_group_name_H-M   'P 1'
#
loop_
_entity.id
_entity.type
_entity.pdbx_description
1 polymer ?
#
loop_
_entity_poly.entity_id
_entity_poly.type
_entity_poly.pdbx_seq_one_letter_code
_entity_poly.pdbx_strand_id
1 'polypeptide(L)'
;MQNNAYQIEPFEKRLARFKNGSPVESIETLLNSIDNFFNNEIILTSAKYQTSLLFLGIHSVALTISEIFWDLSGEVGFKKFLETFMDGDTENIKFSFVSDKIHSWRNILAHQWLASSGYEIQYDYEMKAGFEISDNLLRINPKIYCEQYIKAFSAGGKIWGYDKLFTTVELENAKQRIIDKFEKK
;
A
#
# COMPACT_ATOMS: atom_id res chain seq x y z
N MET A 1 -7.38 -10.31 -16.82
CA MET A 1 -8.16 -9.05 -16.82
C MET A 1 -7.22 -7.96 -17.32
N GLN A 2 -7.63 -7.10 -18.25
CA GLN A 2 -6.77 -6.05 -18.80
C GLN A 2 -6.83 -4.81 -17.91
N ASN A 3 -5.68 -4.23 -17.53
CA ASN A 3 -5.65 -2.99 -16.76
C ASN A 3 -6.01 -1.82 -17.69
N ASN A 4 -7.21 -1.28 -17.50
CA ASN A 4 -7.75 -0.18 -18.29
C ASN A 4 -7.80 1.15 -17.51
N ALA A 5 -7.04 1.28 -16.41
CA ALA A 5 -7.05 2.46 -15.54
C ALA A 5 -6.87 3.79 -16.32
N TYR A 6 -6.12 3.75 -17.42
CA TYR A 6 -5.75 4.91 -18.24
C TYR A 6 -6.75 5.27 -19.35
N GLN A 7 -7.78 4.46 -19.60
CA GLN A 7 -8.66 4.62 -20.78
C GLN A 7 -10.08 5.15 -20.45
N ILE A 8 -10.38 5.43 -19.19
CA ILE A 8 -11.77 5.63 -18.72
C ILE A 8 -12.23 7.09 -18.84
N GLU A 9 -11.34 8.07 -18.64
CA GLU A 9 -11.70 9.48 -18.61
C GLU A 9 -10.54 10.39 -19.05
N PRO A 10 -10.78 11.44 -19.86
CA PRO A 10 -9.75 12.43 -20.19
C PRO A 10 -9.20 13.15 -18.97
N PHE A 11 -7.89 13.42 -18.99
CA PHE A 11 -7.15 14.08 -17.91
C PHE A 11 -7.83 15.38 -17.42
N GLU A 12 -8.15 16.31 -18.34
CA GLU A 12 -8.74 17.60 -17.99
C GLU A 12 -10.10 17.48 -17.30
N LYS A 13 -10.90 16.50 -17.73
CA LYS A 13 -12.21 16.25 -17.12
C LYS A 13 -12.06 15.73 -15.69
N ARG A 14 -11.11 14.81 -15.47
CA ARG A 14 -10.81 14.29 -14.13
C ARG A 14 -10.26 15.39 -13.21
N LEU A 15 -9.34 16.20 -13.71
CA LEU A 15 -8.78 17.33 -12.96
C LEU A 15 -9.86 18.34 -12.56
N ALA A 16 -10.79 18.66 -13.47
CA ALA A 16 -11.92 19.53 -13.17
C ALA A 16 -12.83 18.96 -12.06
N ARG A 17 -13.09 17.64 -12.06
CA ARG A 17 -13.83 16.97 -10.97
C ARG A 17 -13.09 17.06 -9.65
N PHE A 18 -11.78 16.83 -9.63
CA PHE A 18 -10.99 16.92 -8.40
C PHE A 18 -10.98 18.33 -7.83
N LYS A 19 -10.78 19.37 -8.65
CA LYS A 19 -10.76 20.76 -8.20
C LYS A 19 -12.11 21.21 -7.65
N ASN A 20 -13.19 20.92 -8.37
CA ASN A 20 -14.52 21.45 -8.08
C ASN A 20 -15.38 20.55 -7.17
N GLY A 21 -15.04 19.27 -7.02
CA GLY A 21 -15.75 18.30 -6.18
C GLY A 21 -15.37 18.36 -4.71
N SER A 22 -16.06 17.59 -3.87
CA SER A 22 -15.68 17.40 -2.46
C SER A 22 -14.40 16.56 -2.34
N PRO A 23 -13.74 16.51 -1.17
CA PRO A 23 -12.58 15.63 -0.97
C PRO A 23 -12.84 14.16 -1.26
N VAL A 24 -14.06 13.71 -0.97
CA VAL A 24 -14.54 12.34 -1.22
C VAL A 24 -14.34 11.97 -2.69
N GLU A 25 -14.69 12.88 -3.61
CA GLU A 25 -14.54 12.66 -5.05
C GLU A 25 -13.12 12.25 -5.44
N SER A 26 -12.12 13.01 -4.97
CA SER A 26 -10.71 12.75 -5.29
C SER A 26 -10.17 11.51 -4.57
N ILE A 27 -10.49 11.35 -3.29
CA ILE A 27 -10.01 10.25 -2.46
C ILE A 27 -10.59 8.92 -2.94
N GLU A 28 -11.91 8.83 -3.11
CA GLU A 28 -12.55 7.61 -3.58
C GLU A 28 -12.15 7.28 -5.02
N THR A 29 -11.91 8.28 -5.88
CA THR A 29 -11.38 8.00 -7.23
C THR A 29 -10.00 7.34 -7.16
N LEU A 30 -9.11 7.81 -6.28
CA LEU A 30 -7.79 7.19 -6.06
C LEU A 30 -7.94 5.76 -5.51
N LEU A 31 -8.70 5.59 -4.44
CA LEU A 31 -8.87 4.29 -3.79
C LEU A 31 -9.54 3.27 -4.71
N ASN A 32 -10.60 3.66 -5.42
CA ASN A 32 -11.24 2.81 -6.42
C ASN A 32 -10.31 2.48 -7.59
N SER A 33 -9.43 3.40 -8.00
CA SER A 33 -8.45 3.10 -9.05
C SER A 33 -7.44 2.07 -8.57
N ILE A 34 -6.98 2.15 -7.32
CA ILE A 34 -6.08 1.14 -6.74
C ILE A 34 -6.81 -0.20 -6.66
N ASP A 35 -8.02 -0.21 -6.12
CA ASP A 35 -8.77 -1.45 -5.88
C ASP A 35 -9.16 -2.18 -7.17
N ASN A 36 -9.68 -1.44 -8.16
CA ASN A 36 -10.17 -2.04 -9.40
C ASN A 36 -9.07 -2.39 -10.40
N PHE A 37 -7.87 -1.81 -10.28
CA PHE A 37 -6.81 -1.99 -11.28
C PHE A 37 -5.52 -2.52 -10.67
N PHE A 38 -4.95 -1.83 -9.70
CA PHE A 38 -3.61 -2.18 -9.19
C PHE A 38 -3.64 -3.38 -8.23
N ASN A 39 -4.66 -3.51 -7.39
CA ASN A 39 -4.83 -4.66 -6.50
C ASN A 39 -4.97 -5.97 -7.28
N ASN A 40 -5.58 -5.94 -8.46
CA ASN A 40 -5.66 -7.10 -9.35
C ASN A 40 -4.27 -7.61 -9.76
N GLU A 41 -3.32 -6.70 -10.02
CA GLU A 41 -1.94 -7.06 -10.32
C GLU A 41 -1.24 -7.63 -9.08
N ILE A 42 -1.41 -7.00 -7.92
CA ILE A 42 -0.86 -7.48 -6.64
C ILE A 42 -1.31 -8.92 -6.35
N ILE A 43 -2.61 -9.21 -6.48
CA ILE A 43 -3.15 -10.57 -6.26
C ILE A 43 -2.47 -11.59 -7.18
N LEU A 44 -2.28 -11.24 -8.46
CA LEU A 44 -1.61 -12.11 -9.43
C LEU A 44 -0.14 -12.37 -9.05
N THR A 45 0.58 -11.37 -8.53
CA THR A 45 1.97 -11.55 -8.10
C THR A 45 2.08 -12.59 -6.97
N SER A 46 1.17 -12.53 -5.98
CA SER A 46 1.11 -13.51 -4.90
C SER A 46 0.78 -14.92 -5.42
N ALA A 47 -0.23 -15.05 -6.28
CA ALA A 47 -0.64 -16.32 -6.86
C ALA A 47 0.42 -16.98 -7.76
N LYS A 48 1.39 -16.21 -8.24
CA LYS A 48 2.50 -16.68 -9.09
C LYS A 48 3.85 -16.69 -8.37
N TYR A 49 3.87 -16.53 -7.05
CA TYR A 49 5.10 -16.50 -6.24
C TYR A 49 6.12 -15.43 -6.71
N GLN A 50 5.62 -14.34 -7.29
CA GLN A 50 6.44 -13.19 -7.70
C GLN A 50 6.66 -12.27 -6.50
N THR A 51 7.26 -12.83 -5.44
CA THR A 51 7.32 -12.21 -4.11
C THR A 51 7.94 -10.81 -4.12
N SER A 52 9.03 -10.60 -4.87
CA SER A 52 9.66 -9.28 -4.95
C SER A 52 8.71 -8.21 -5.50
N LEU A 53 7.93 -8.54 -6.53
CA LEU A 53 6.94 -7.63 -7.12
C LEU A 53 5.76 -7.39 -6.17
N LEU A 54 5.35 -8.42 -5.41
CA LEU A 54 4.33 -8.28 -4.38
C LEU A 54 4.73 -7.23 -3.34
N PHE A 55 5.95 -7.31 -2.80
CA PHE A 55 6.45 -6.33 -1.82
C PHE A 55 6.58 -4.93 -2.43
N LEU A 56 7.12 -4.82 -3.66
CA LEU A 56 7.23 -3.53 -4.35
C LEU A 56 5.85 -2.89 -4.60
N GLY A 57 4.88 -3.67 -5.05
CA GLY A 57 3.52 -3.20 -5.32
C GLY A 57 2.80 -2.71 -4.07
N ILE A 58 2.75 -3.53 -3.02
CA ILE A 58 2.13 -3.15 -1.74
C ILE A 58 2.81 -1.91 -1.15
N HIS A 59 4.14 -1.86 -1.19
CA HIS A 59 4.89 -0.71 -0.68
C HIS A 59 4.59 0.58 -1.44
N SER A 60 4.46 0.50 -2.77
CA SER A 60 4.09 1.64 -3.62
C SER A 60 2.71 2.19 -3.23
N VAL A 61 1.72 1.32 -3.01
CA VAL A 61 0.38 1.75 -2.57
C VAL A 61 0.43 2.35 -1.16
N ALA A 62 1.10 1.68 -0.24
CA ALA A 62 1.23 2.14 1.14
C ALA A 62 1.82 3.56 1.21
N LEU A 63 2.92 3.82 0.48
CA LEU A 63 3.51 5.17 0.43
C LEU A 63 2.60 6.18 -0.28
N THR A 64 1.97 5.79 -1.39
CA THR A 64 1.04 6.69 -2.10
C THR A 64 -0.06 7.16 -1.17
N ILE A 65 -0.68 6.24 -0.44
CA ILE A 65 -1.76 6.56 0.50
C ILE A 65 -1.22 7.36 1.67
N SER A 66 -0.06 7.01 2.23
CA SER A 66 0.49 7.74 3.38
C SER A 66 0.88 9.16 3.07
N GLU A 67 1.41 9.41 1.88
CA GLU A 67 1.70 10.77 1.42
C GLU A 67 0.39 11.54 1.22
N ILE A 68 -0.64 10.92 0.64
CA ILE A 68 -1.93 11.58 0.42
C ILE A 68 -2.66 11.86 1.74
N PHE A 69 -2.68 10.94 2.69
CA PHE A 69 -3.46 11.08 3.91
C PHE A 69 -2.74 11.83 5.03
N TRP A 70 -1.44 11.62 5.20
CA TRP A 70 -0.68 12.18 6.32
C TRP A 70 0.51 13.04 5.91
N ASP A 71 0.77 13.22 4.61
CA ASP A 71 1.99 13.85 4.11
C ASP A 71 3.27 13.15 4.63
N LEU A 72 3.17 11.84 4.84
CA LEU A 72 4.27 11.01 5.35
C LEU A 72 4.86 10.17 4.23
N SER A 73 6.18 10.18 4.14
CA SER A 73 6.97 9.39 3.18
C SER A 73 7.94 8.45 3.90
N GLY A 74 8.68 7.66 3.12
CA GLY A 74 9.72 6.78 3.65
C GLY A 74 9.20 5.71 4.60
N GLU A 75 10.05 5.25 5.52
CA GLU A 75 9.68 4.20 6.48
C GLU A 75 8.53 4.64 7.39
N VAL A 76 8.50 5.90 7.82
CA VAL A 76 7.46 6.44 8.70
C VAL A 76 6.09 6.38 8.03
N GLY A 77 6.00 6.82 6.78
CA GLY A 77 4.76 6.71 6.01
C GLY A 77 4.34 5.26 5.80
N PHE A 78 5.29 4.39 5.44
CA PHE A 78 5.01 2.97 5.26
C PHE A 78 4.47 2.32 6.55
N LYS A 79 5.14 2.52 7.68
CA LYS A 79 4.70 2.03 8.99
C LYS A 79 3.30 2.53 9.34
N LYS A 80 3.05 3.84 9.15
CA LYS A 80 1.74 4.44 9.44
C LYS A 80 0.60 3.79 8.65
N PHE A 81 0.83 3.46 7.38
CA PHE A 81 -0.15 2.72 6.57
C PHE A 81 -0.43 1.34 7.16
N LEU A 82 0.63 0.59 7.52
CA LEU A 82 0.49 -0.74 8.09
C LEU A 82 -0.34 -0.72 9.38
N GLU A 83 0.03 0.14 10.34
CA GLU A 83 -0.66 0.29 11.63
C GLU A 83 -2.15 0.63 11.46
N THR A 84 -2.46 1.49 10.50
CA THR A 84 -3.81 2.02 10.34
C THR A 84 -4.71 1.04 9.59
N PHE A 85 -4.22 0.45 8.50
CA PHE A 85 -5.08 -0.25 7.54
C PHE A 85 -4.81 -1.74 7.42
N MET A 86 -3.57 -2.20 7.66
CA MET A 86 -3.16 -3.55 7.30
C MET A 86 -3.00 -4.47 8.51
N ASP A 87 -2.54 -3.95 9.64
CA ASP A 87 -2.29 -4.75 10.84
C ASP A 87 -3.55 -5.49 11.30
N GLY A 88 -3.37 -6.78 11.55
CA GLY A 88 -4.40 -7.65 12.11
C GLY A 88 -4.43 -7.61 13.64
N ASP A 89 -5.27 -8.48 14.21
CA ASP A 89 -5.60 -8.43 15.63
C ASP A 89 -4.54 -9.09 16.53
N THR A 90 -3.72 -10.00 15.96
CA THR A 90 -2.66 -10.72 16.69
C THR A 90 -1.27 -10.20 16.33
N GLU A 91 -0.33 -10.25 17.27
CA GLU A 91 1.02 -9.69 17.09
C GLU A 91 1.75 -10.24 15.86
N ASN A 92 1.59 -11.53 15.58
CA ASN A 92 2.24 -12.21 14.47
C ASN A 92 1.70 -11.83 13.07
N ILE A 93 0.70 -10.95 12.98
CA ILE A 93 0.19 -10.35 11.74
C ILE A 93 0.15 -8.81 11.82
N LYS A 94 0.84 -8.22 12.80
CA LYS A 94 1.10 -6.78 12.88
C LYS A 94 2.42 -6.44 12.17
N PHE A 95 2.37 -6.38 10.85
CA PHE A 95 3.54 -6.13 10.02
C PHE A 95 4.19 -4.77 10.30
N SER A 96 3.48 -3.83 10.91
CA SER A 96 4.08 -2.58 11.40
C SER A 96 5.23 -2.80 12.40
N PHE A 97 5.26 -3.94 13.11
CA PHE A 97 6.32 -4.26 14.06
C PHE A 97 7.66 -4.60 13.38
N VAL A 98 7.60 -4.93 12.09
CA VAL A 98 8.75 -5.25 11.24
C VAL A 98 8.82 -4.34 10.01
N SER A 99 8.20 -3.16 10.09
CA SER A 99 8.09 -2.23 8.96
C SER A 99 9.45 -1.71 8.49
N ASP A 100 10.39 -1.54 9.41
CA ASP A 100 11.78 -1.12 9.16
C ASP A 100 12.49 -2.14 8.26
N LYS A 101 12.42 -3.43 8.63
CA LYS A 101 13.02 -4.53 7.87
C LYS A 101 12.36 -4.68 6.51
N ILE A 102 11.03 -4.60 6.43
CA ILE A 102 10.30 -4.67 5.15
C ILE A 102 10.61 -3.46 4.26
N HIS A 103 10.68 -2.25 4.82
CA HIS A 103 11.01 -1.04 4.07
C HIS A 103 12.44 -1.11 3.51
N SER A 104 13.40 -1.53 4.34
CA SER A 104 14.79 -1.74 3.92
C SER A 104 14.87 -2.78 2.80
N TRP A 105 14.16 -3.88 2.96
CA TRP A 105 14.06 -4.93 1.95
C TRP A 105 13.56 -4.43 0.61
N ARG A 106 12.51 -3.61 0.61
CA ARG A 106 12.02 -2.96 -0.61
C ARG A 106 13.11 -2.14 -1.30
N ASN A 107 13.92 -1.39 -0.57
CA ASN A 107 15.01 -0.60 -1.15
C ASN A 107 16.06 -1.50 -1.82
N ILE A 108 16.34 -2.67 -1.22
CA ILE A 108 17.27 -3.66 -1.78
C ILE A 108 16.70 -4.27 -3.05
N LEU A 109 15.43 -4.70 -3.02
CA LEU A 109 14.72 -5.22 -4.19
C LEU A 109 14.71 -4.22 -5.34
N ALA A 110 14.52 -2.93 -5.05
CA ALA A 110 14.42 -1.88 -6.06
C ALA A 110 15.76 -1.40 -6.61
N HIS A 111 16.82 -1.34 -5.79
CA HIS A 111 18.04 -0.60 -6.13
C HIS A 111 19.35 -1.34 -5.85
N GLN A 112 19.33 -2.43 -5.10
CA GLN A 112 20.54 -3.13 -4.65
C GLN A 112 20.41 -4.65 -4.81
N TRP A 113 19.80 -5.11 -5.91
CA TRP A 113 19.50 -6.53 -6.12
C TRP A 113 20.72 -7.44 -5.92
N LEU A 114 21.91 -7.02 -6.37
CA LEU A 114 23.14 -7.81 -6.18
C LEU A 114 23.55 -7.99 -4.72
N ALA A 115 23.13 -7.09 -3.83
CA ALA A 115 23.40 -7.16 -2.40
C ALA A 115 22.37 -8.01 -1.63
N SER A 116 21.33 -8.53 -2.30
CA SER A 116 20.22 -9.24 -1.63
C SER A 116 20.68 -10.48 -0.85
N SER A 117 21.80 -11.10 -1.22
CA SER A 117 22.37 -12.26 -0.54
C SER A 117 22.94 -11.96 0.86
N GLY A 118 23.14 -10.69 1.20
CA GLY A 118 23.65 -10.27 2.51
C GLY A 118 22.57 -9.95 3.54
N TYR A 119 21.29 -10.11 3.21
CA TYR A 119 20.18 -9.68 4.06
C TYR A 119 19.41 -10.85 4.66
N GLU A 120 18.96 -10.64 5.88
CA GLU A 120 18.30 -11.64 6.71
C GLU A 120 16.78 -11.56 6.55
N ILE A 121 16.28 -11.73 5.33
CA ILE A 121 14.85 -11.96 5.05
C ILE A 121 14.67 -13.28 4.31
N GLN A 122 13.77 -14.10 4.82
CA GLN A 122 13.36 -15.35 4.20
C GLN A 122 11.85 -15.35 4.00
N TYR A 123 11.42 -15.86 2.86
CA TYR A 123 10.01 -16.09 2.58
C TYR A 123 9.62 -17.52 2.92
N ASP A 124 8.54 -17.69 3.66
CA ASP A 124 7.97 -18.99 3.98
C ASP A 124 6.46 -18.93 3.78
N TYR A 125 5.96 -19.52 2.69
CA TYR A 125 4.53 -19.51 2.36
C TYR A 125 3.70 -20.48 3.23
N GLU A 126 4.35 -21.42 3.92
CA GLU A 126 3.72 -22.49 4.69
C GLU A 126 3.62 -22.17 6.19
N MET A 127 4.38 -21.18 6.67
CA MET A 127 4.30 -20.76 8.08
C MET A 127 2.91 -20.21 8.41
N LYS A 128 2.39 -20.53 9.60
CA LYS A 128 1.05 -20.09 10.03
C LYS A 128 1.01 -18.63 10.50
N ALA A 129 2.13 -18.10 10.96
CA ALA A 129 2.28 -16.71 11.37
C ALA A 129 2.51 -15.82 10.15
N GLY A 130 2.13 -14.53 10.23
CA GLY A 130 2.45 -13.57 9.18
C GLY A 130 3.94 -13.27 9.11
N PHE A 131 4.59 -13.16 10.27
CA PHE A 131 6.04 -13.10 10.38
C PHE A 131 6.55 -13.72 11.68
N GLU A 132 7.82 -14.09 11.68
CA GLU A 132 8.59 -14.52 12.86
C GLU A 132 10.00 -13.90 12.78
N ILE A 133 10.58 -13.61 13.95
CA ILE A 133 11.97 -13.17 14.05
C ILE A 133 12.72 -14.20 14.90
N SER A 134 13.76 -14.80 14.34
CA SER A 134 14.71 -15.65 15.09
C SER A 134 16.12 -15.34 14.65
N ASP A 135 17.06 -15.17 15.59
CA ASP A 135 18.48 -14.96 15.28
C ASP A 135 18.71 -13.86 14.23
N ASN A 136 18.02 -12.72 14.40
CA ASN A 136 17.96 -11.56 13.49
C ASN A 136 17.32 -11.78 12.11
N LEU A 137 17.10 -13.03 11.70
CA LEU A 137 16.36 -13.42 10.50
C LEU A 137 14.87 -13.14 10.63
N LEU A 138 14.36 -12.32 9.72
CA LEU A 138 12.93 -12.10 9.54
C LEU A 138 12.39 -13.11 8.53
N ARG A 139 11.54 -14.03 9.02
CA ARG A 139 10.75 -14.93 8.18
C ARG A 139 9.37 -14.32 7.97
N ILE A 140 8.95 -14.14 6.73
CA ILE A 140 7.63 -13.58 6.40
C ILE A 140 6.85 -14.60 5.57
N ASN A 141 5.57 -14.74 5.87
CA ASN A 141 4.61 -15.36 4.97
C ASN A 141 4.06 -14.33 3.97
N PRO A 142 4.45 -14.38 2.69
CA PRO A 142 3.99 -13.39 1.72
C PRO A 142 2.51 -13.55 1.39
N LYS A 143 1.94 -14.74 1.55
CA LYS A 143 0.50 -14.98 1.36
C LYS A 143 -0.29 -14.24 2.44
N ILE A 144 0.06 -14.39 3.71
CA ILE A 144 -0.62 -13.68 4.81
C ILE A 144 -0.42 -12.16 4.69
N TYR A 145 0.79 -11.72 4.31
CA TYR A 145 1.07 -10.31 4.03
C TYR A 145 0.14 -9.76 2.93
N CYS A 146 0.02 -10.47 1.81
CA CYS A 146 -0.92 -10.10 0.74
C CYS A 146 -2.38 -10.12 1.20
N GLU A 147 -2.80 -11.13 1.97
CA GLU A 147 -4.17 -11.25 2.48
C GLU A 147 -4.55 -10.09 3.40
N GLN A 148 -3.67 -9.69 4.32
CA GLN A 148 -3.89 -8.52 5.19
C GLN A 148 -4.01 -7.23 4.38
N TYR A 149 -3.16 -7.07 3.36
CA TYR A 149 -3.24 -5.93 2.44
C TYR A 149 -4.57 -5.89 1.67
N ILE A 150 -4.97 -6.99 1.04
CA ILE A 150 -6.23 -7.06 0.28
C ILE A 150 -7.44 -6.90 1.20
N LYS A 151 -7.38 -7.43 2.42
CA LYS A 151 -8.43 -7.23 3.43
C LYS A 151 -8.65 -5.74 3.74
N ALA A 152 -7.60 -4.92 3.72
CA ALA A 152 -7.71 -3.49 3.93
C ALA A 152 -8.63 -2.80 2.90
N PHE A 153 -8.66 -3.31 1.66
CA PHE A 153 -9.48 -2.82 0.54
C PHE A 153 -10.77 -3.61 0.29
N SER A 154 -10.98 -4.74 0.98
CA SER A 154 -12.20 -5.54 0.82
C SER A 154 -13.48 -4.78 1.21
N ALA A 155 -14.65 -5.34 0.92
CA ALA A 155 -15.92 -4.74 1.36
C ALA A 155 -15.95 -4.58 2.89
N GLY A 156 -16.07 -3.34 3.37
CA GLY A 156 -15.95 -3.01 4.81
C GLY A 156 -14.51 -2.97 5.35
N GLY A 157 -13.51 -3.04 4.46
CA GLY A 157 -12.10 -2.88 4.79
C GLY A 157 -11.80 -1.52 5.41
N LYS A 158 -10.79 -1.48 6.28
CA LYS A 158 -10.45 -0.30 7.10
C LYS A 158 -10.18 0.95 6.24
N ILE A 159 -9.71 0.79 5.01
CA ILE A 159 -9.39 1.92 4.15
C ILE A 159 -10.61 2.75 3.74
N TRP A 160 -11.78 2.11 3.62
CA TRP A 160 -13.02 2.79 3.22
C TRP A 160 -13.65 3.58 4.38
N GLY A 161 -13.16 3.40 5.61
CA GLY A 161 -13.55 4.20 6.77
C GLY A 161 -12.62 5.38 7.03
N TYR A 162 -11.92 5.88 6.00
CA TYR A 162 -10.97 6.98 6.13
C TYR A 162 -11.62 8.27 6.64
N ASP A 163 -12.90 8.50 6.33
CA ASP A 163 -13.68 9.66 6.78
C ASP A 163 -13.77 9.79 8.31
N LYS A 164 -13.64 8.67 9.03
CA LYS A 164 -13.61 8.63 10.50
C LYS A 164 -12.23 8.91 11.08
N LEU A 165 -11.19 8.88 10.25
CA LEU A 165 -9.80 9.09 10.66
C LEU A 165 -9.35 10.55 10.51
N PHE A 166 -10.08 11.35 9.74
CA PHE A 166 -9.68 12.70 9.35
C PHE A 166 -10.78 13.71 9.62
N THR A 167 -10.37 14.91 10.03
CA THR A 167 -11.22 16.10 10.04
C THR A 167 -11.48 16.59 8.61
N THR A 168 -12.49 17.45 8.44
CA THR A 168 -12.78 18.09 7.15
C THR A 168 -11.57 18.80 6.54
N VAL A 169 -10.78 19.48 7.38
CA VAL A 169 -9.57 20.20 6.92
C VAL A 169 -8.50 19.22 6.42
N GLU A 170 -8.31 18.10 7.12
CA GLU A 170 -7.36 17.06 6.69
C GLU A 170 -7.79 16.37 5.41
N LEU A 171 -9.10 16.17 5.20
CA LEU A 171 -9.64 15.65 3.94
C LEU A 171 -9.41 16.64 2.78
N GLU A 172 -9.62 17.94 2.98
CA GLU A 172 -9.29 18.96 1.98
C GLU A 172 -7.78 18.99 1.66
N ASN A 173 -6.92 18.85 2.67
CA ASN A 173 -5.48 18.74 2.46
C ASN A 173 -5.11 17.48 1.66
N ALA A 174 -5.76 16.35 1.93
CA ALA A 174 -5.56 15.12 1.17
C ALA A 174 -5.99 15.28 -0.29
N LYS A 175 -7.15 15.91 -0.53
CA LYS A 175 -7.59 16.29 -1.88
C LYS A 175 -6.56 17.16 -2.59
N GLN A 176 -6.03 18.19 -1.92
CA GLN A 176 -5.04 19.07 -2.53
C GLN A 176 -3.77 18.29 -2.92
N ARG A 177 -3.27 17.39 -2.05
CA ARG A 177 -2.12 16.52 -2.37
C ARG A 177 -2.39 15.60 -3.56
N ILE A 178 -3.61 15.10 -3.73
CA ILE A 178 -4.00 14.34 -4.93
C ILE A 178 -3.91 15.22 -6.18
N ILE A 179 -4.46 16.43 -6.13
CA ILE A 179 -4.42 17.39 -7.25
C ILE A 179 -2.98 17.71 -7.61
N ASP A 180 -2.14 18.08 -6.62
CA ASP A 180 -0.75 18.44 -6.84
C ASP A 180 0.05 17.30 -7.49
N LYS A 181 -0.20 16.06 -7.09
CA LYS A 181 0.43 14.89 -7.72
C LYS A 181 -0.11 14.61 -9.12
N PHE A 182 -1.41 14.83 -9.34
CA PHE A 182 -2.03 14.62 -10.65
C PHE A 182 -1.57 15.66 -11.69
N GLU A 183 -1.27 16.89 -11.25
CA GLU A 183 -0.78 17.97 -12.11
C GLU A 183 0.73 17.91 -12.38
N LYS A 184 1.50 17.27 -11.49
CA LYS A 184 2.94 16.99 -11.72
C LYS A 184 3.08 15.95 -12.84
N LYS A 185 3.38 16.43 -14.04
CA LYS A 185 3.81 15.60 -15.19
C LYS A 185 5.22 15.07 -14.99
#